data_AF-A0AA88IFF9-F1
#
_entry.id   AF-A0AA88IFF9-F1
#
_cell.length_a   1.000
_cell.length_b   1.000
_cell.length_c   1.000
_cell.angle_alpha   90.00
_cell.angle_beta   90.00
_cell.angle_gamma   90.00
#
_symmetry.space_group_name_H-M   'P 1'
#
loop_
_entity.id
_entity.type
_entity.pdbx_description
1 polymer ?
#
loop_
_entity_poly.entity_id
_entity_poly.type
_entity_poly.pdbx_seq_one_letter_code
_entity_poly.pdbx_strand_id
1 'polypeptide(L)'
;MLVTALHSMEFVVSLQCLHSICAMTLPLSRLFQKKTLDVGTANGCVSNLLDILANQWEPCDEEFALVFEQVKELSDKIQLAVEAPRITQIQVHQNNPPYTMPEEYY
;
A
#
# COMPACT_ATOMS: atom_id res chain seq x y z
N MET A 1 -8.32 4.30 22.46
CA MET A 1 -8.49 3.08 21.66
C MET A 1 -8.67 3.31 20.16
N LEU A 2 -9.17 4.45 19.66
CA LEU A 2 -9.10 4.77 18.22
C LEU A 2 -7.80 5.50 17.84
N VAL A 3 -7.45 6.55 18.57
CA VAL A 3 -6.25 7.39 18.32
C VAL A 3 -4.97 6.57 18.37
N THR A 4 -4.91 5.57 19.26
CA THR A 4 -3.80 4.63 19.37
C THR A 4 -3.68 3.68 18.17
N ALA A 5 -4.80 3.35 17.52
CA ALA A 5 -4.79 2.52 16.31
C ALA A 5 -4.41 3.34 15.07
N LEU A 6 -4.74 4.64 15.04
CA LEU A 6 -4.30 5.57 13.99
C LEU A 6 -2.80 5.88 14.07
N HIS A 7 -2.21 5.72 15.25
CA HIS A 7 -0.78 5.90 15.51
C HIS A 7 -0.04 4.55 15.59
N SER A 8 -0.42 3.60 14.74
CA SER A 8 0.30 2.33 14.59
C SER A 8 0.99 2.25 13.23
N MET A 9 2.16 1.62 13.18
CA MET A 9 2.89 1.42 11.92
C MET A 9 2.08 0.58 10.92
N GLU A 10 1.37 -0.44 11.38
CA GLU A 10 0.45 -1.25 10.56
C GLU A 10 -0.60 -0.38 9.85
N PHE A 11 -1.18 0.59 10.56
CA PHE A 11 -2.17 1.49 9.99
C PHE A 11 -1.53 2.41 8.94
N VAL A 12 -0.36 2.98 9.23
CA VAL A 12 0.33 3.89 8.31
C VAL A 12 0.76 3.17 7.03
N VAL A 13 1.36 1.97 7.15
CA VAL A 13 1.73 1.13 6.00
C VAL A 13 0.50 0.79 5.17
N SER A 14 -0.56 0.28 5.81
CA SER A 14 -1.81 -0.07 5.12
C SER A 14 -2.45 1.13 4.41
N LEU A 15 -2.43 2.30 5.07
CA LEU A 15 -2.96 3.54 4.51
C LEU A 15 -2.16 4.00 3.30
N GLN A 16 -0.83 3.87 3.34
CA GLN A 16 0.04 4.25 2.22
C GLN A 16 -0.16 3.31 1.02
N CYS A 17 -0.25 2.00 1.26
CA CYS A 17 -0.59 1.03 0.21
C CYS A 17 -1.95 1.35 -0.42
N LEU A 18 -2.96 1.63 0.41
CA LEU A 18 -4.28 2.04 -0.07
C LEU A 18 -4.21 3.35 -0.87
N HIS A 19 -3.46 4.34 -0.40
CA HIS A 19 -3.28 5.61 -1.08
C HIS A 19 -2.69 5.40 -2.48
N SER A 20 -1.66 4.58 -2.61
CA SER A 20 -1.03 4.25 -3.90
C SER A 20 -2.04 3.63 -4.88
N ILE A 21 -2.78 2.60 -4.44
CA ILE A 21 -3.80 1.94 -5.26
C ILE A 21 -4.92 2.93 -5.66
N CYS A 22 -5.40 3.73 -4.71
CA CYS A 22 -6.43 4.73 -4.96
C CYS A 22 -5.93 5.83 -5.91
N ALA A 23 -4.67 6.25 -5.82
CA ALA A 23 -4.09 7.25 -6.71
C ALA A 23 -4.04 6.74 -8.15
N MET A 24 -3.65 5.48 -8.35
CA MET A 24 -3.62 4.84 -9.68
C MET A 24 -5.02 4.65 -10.28
N THR A 25 -6.01 4.30 -9.45
CA THR A 25 -7.40 4.07 -9.88
C THR A 25 -8.25 5.33 -9.96
N LEU A 26 -7.74 6.47 -9.49
CA LEU A 26 -8.43 7.77 -9.51
C LEU A 26 -8.88 8.22 -10.91
N PRO A 27 -8.04 8.15 -11.97
CA PRO A 27 -8.44 8.56 -13.31
C PRO A 27 -9.62 7.74 -13.84
N LEU A 28 -9.60 6.43 -13.59
CA LEU A 28 -10.66 5.51 -13.97
C LEU A 28 -11.94 5.77 -13.17
N SER A 29 -11.82 6.01 -11.87
CA SER A 29 -12.95 6.39 -11.01
C SER A 29 -13.62 7.67 -11.52
N ARG A 30 -12.83 8.69 -11.87
CA ARG A 30 -13.34 9.93 -12.48
C ARG A 30 -13.99 9.70 -13.84
N LEU A 31 -13.43 8.79 -14.65
CA LEU A 31 -14.00 8.44 -15.95
C LEU A 31 -15.39 7.83 -15.80
N PHE A 32 -15.56 6.88 -14.88
CA PHE A 32 -16.84 6.20 -14.63
C PHE A 32 -17.89 7.09 -13.97
N GLN A 33 -17.48 8.16 -13.28
CA GLN A 33 -18.40 9.12 -12.68
C GLN A 33 -18.93 10.17 -13.67
N LYS A 34 -18.47 10.18 -14.93
CA LYS A 34 -18.99 11.10 -15.95
C LYS A 34 -20.44 10.77 -16.31
N LYS A 35 -21.24 11.82 -16.58
CA LYS A 35 -22.65 11.69 -17.00
C LYS A 35 -22.84 10.87 -18.28
N THR A 36 -21.84 10.89 -19.16
CA THR A 36 -21.78 10.11 -20.39
C THR A 36 -20.45 9.38 -20.43
N LEU A 37 -20.48 8.08 -20.72
CA LEU A 37 -19.31 7.23 -20.78
C LEU A 37 -19.22 6.63 -22.18
N ASP A 38 -18.12 6.89 -22.88
CA ASP A 38 -17.78 6.12 -24.08
C ASP A 38 -17.16 4.79 -23.65
N VAL A 39 -17.85 3.69 -23.95
CA VAL A 39 -17.46 2.34 -23.53
C VAL A 39 -16.14 1.92 -24.18
N GLY A 40 -15.87 2.34 -25.43
CA GLY A 40 -14.62 2.03 -26.12
C GLY A 40 -13.41 2.64 -25.42
N THR A 41 -13.47 3.95 -25.16
CA THR A 41 -12.43 4.67 -24.40
C THR A 41 -12.30 4.12 -22.97
N ALA A 42 -13.43 3.81 -22.32
CA ALA A 42 -13.42 3.25 -20.97
C ALA A 42 -12.71 1.89 -20.91
N ASN A 43 -12.98 1.01 -21.87
CA ASN A 43 -12.32 -0.29 -21.96
C ASN A 43 -10.80 -0.14 -22.17
N GLY A 44 -10.38 0.78 -23.04
CA GLY A 44 -8.96 1.09 -23.23
C GLY A 44 -8.29 1.60 -21.95
N CYS A 45 -8.94 2.49 -21.19
CA CYS A 45 -8.43 2.95 -19.90
C CYS A 45 -8.33 1.84 -18.86
N VAL A 46 -9.27 0.89 -18.83
CA VAL A 46 -9.21 -0.28 -17.94
C VAL A 46 -8.02 -1.17 -18.31
N SER A 47 -7.86 -1.52 -19.59
CA SER A 47 -6.73 -2.34 -20.06
C SER A 47 -5.39 -1.70 -19.72
N ASN A 48 -5.22 -0.41 -20.00
CA ASN A 48 -3.98 0.30 -19.68
C ASN A 48 -3.68 0.30 -18.16
N LEU A 49 -4.70 0.43 -17.32
CA LEU A 49 -4.52 0.40 -15.87
C LEU A 49 -4.13 -1.00 -15.38
N LEU A 50 -4.71 -2.06 -15.97
CA LEU A 50 -4.31 -3.44 -15.68
C LEU A 50 -2.85 -3.70 -16.06
N ASP A 51 -2.40 -3.19 -17.21
CA ASP A 51 -1.00 -3.32 -17.65
C ASP A 51 -0.05 -2.59 -16.69
N ILE A 52 -0.41 -1.38 -16.23
CA ILE A 52 0.38 -0.63 -15.24
C ILE A 52 0.48 -1.41 -13.93
N LEU A 53 -0.64 -1.93 -13.42
CA LEU A 53 -0.64 -2.73 -12.19
C LEU A 53 0.21 -4.01 -12.33
N ALA A 54 0.11 -4.70 -13.47
CA ALA A 54 0.91 -5.89 -13.73
C ALA A 54 2.42 -5.58 -13.75
N ASN A 55 2.82 -4.49 -14.39
CA ASN A 55 4.21 -4.06 -14.47
C ASN A 55 4.80 -3.66 -13.11
N GLN A 56 3.99 -3.19 -12.17
CA GLN A 56 4.44 -2.88 -10.80
C GLN A 56 4.53 -4.12 -9.91
N TRP A 57 3.80 -5.18 -10.23
CA TRP A 57 3.83 -6.42 -9.45
C TRP A 57 4.97 -7.36 -9.82
N GLU A 58 5.59 -7.20 -10.99
CA GLU A 58 6.72 -8.02 -11.43
C GLU A 58 8.04 -7.69 -10.68
N PRO A 59 8.36 -6.40 -10.41
CA PRO A 59 9.43 -5.98 -9.48
C PRO A 59 8.86 -5.52 -8.13
N CYS A 60 8.12 -6.40 -7.44
CA CYS A 60 7.41 -6.10 -6.19
C CYS A 60 8.32 -5.49 -5.09
N ASP A 61 9.57 -5.93 -5.00
CA ASP A 61 10.49 -5.50 -3.94
C ASP A 61 10.93 -4.03 -4.08
N GLU A 62 11.18 -3.58 -5.31
CA GLU A 62 11.64 -2.19 -5.56
C GLU A 62 10.52 -1.18 -5.33
N GLU A 63 9.30 -1.51 -5.79
CA GLU A 63 8.11 -0.70 -5.56
C GLU A 63 7.75 -0.67 -4.06
N PHE A 64 7.88 -1.79 -3.36
CA PHE A 64 7.64 -1.83 -1.92
C PHE A 64 8.67 -0.99 -1.15
N ALA A 65 9.96 -1.07 -1.49
CA ALA A 65 10.99 -0.25 -0.85
C ALA A 65 10.70 1.25 -1.00
N LEU A 66 10.23 1.68 -2.17
CA LEU A 66 9.83 3.06 -2.42
C LEU A 66 8.61 3.49 -1.58
N VAL A 67 7.60 2.62 -1.47
CA VAL A 67 6.44 2.84 -0.61
C VAL A 67 6.85 2.88 0.87
N PHE A 68 7.76 2.01 1.30
CA PHE A 68 8.22 1.95 2.68
C PHE A 68 9.06 3.18 3.07
N GLU A 69 9.84 3.74 2.14
CA GLU A 69 10.54 5.00 2.36
C GLU A 69 9.55 6.17 2.57
N GLN A 70 8.46 6.22 1.80
CA GLN A 70 7.39 7.20 2.02
C GLN A 70 6.71 7.02 3.38
N VAL A 71 6.55 5.77 3.84
CA VAL A 71 6.07 5.46 5.18
C VAL A 71 7.03 5.99 6.24
N LYS A 72 8.35 5.80 6.09
CA LYS A 72 9.35 6.36 7.03
C LYS A 72 9.23 7.89 7.10
N GLU A 73 9.18 8.57 5.96
CA GLU A 73 9.02 10.03 5.93
C GLU A 73 7.73 10.51 6.60
N LEU A 74 6.62 9.78 6.40
CA LEU A 74 5.34 10.10 7.02
C LEU A 74 5.40 9.86 8.54
N SER A 75 5.97 8.74 8.96
CA SER A 75 6.17 8.36 10.35
C SER A 75 7.02 9.39 11.11
N ASP A 76 8.09 9.90 10.49
CA ASP A 76 8.90 10.97 11.06
C ASP A 76 8.09 12.26 11.29
N LYS A 77 7.22 12.63 10.33
CA LYS A 77 6.36 13.82 10.44
C LYS A 77 5.34 13.71 11.58
N ILE A 78 4.81 12.52 11.83
CA ILE A 78 3.83 12.25 12.89
C ILE A 78 4.47 11.74 14.19
N GLN A 79 5.81 11.74 14.26
CA GLN A 79 6.59 11.27 15.42
C GLN A 79 6.23 9.84 15.83
N LEU A 80 6.06 8.96 14.86
CA LEU A 80 5.81 7.54 15.03
C LEU A 80 7.12 6.76 14.85
N ALA A 81 7.44 5.90 15.81
CA ALA A 81 8.63 5.04 15.73
C ALA A 81 8.41 3.93 14.68
N VAL A 82 9.36 3.80 13.75
CA VAL A 82 9.39 2.73 12.74
C VAL A 82 10.01 1.49 13.38
N GLU A 83 9.17 0.66 14.01
CA GLU A 83 9.57 -0.56 14.70
C GLU A 83 8.68 -1.73 14.30
N ALA A 84 9.26 -2.93 14.21
CA ALA A 84 8.46 -4.15 14.11
C ALA A 84 7.70 -4.38 15.43
N PRO A 85 6.46 -4.90 15.39
CA PRO A 85 5.66 -5.09 16.58
C PRO A 85 6.33 -6.12 17.51
N ARG A 86 6.14 -5.93 18.83
CA ARG A 86 6.62 -6.90 19.82
C ARG A 86 5.93 -8.24 19.61
N ILE A 87 6.69 -9.24 19.17
CA ILE A 87 6.22 -10.63 19.10
C ILE A 87 6.05 -11.15 20.52
N THR A 88 4.80 -11.31 20.95
CA THR A 88 4.48 -11.91 22.25
C THR A 88 4.07 -13.38 22.12
N GLN A 89 3.47 -13.79 20.98
CA GLN A 89 3.11 -15.17 20.67
C GLN A 89 3.26 -15.44 19.16
N ILE A 90 4.05 -16.45 18.81
CA ILE A 90 4.25 -16.89 17.42
C ILE A 90 3.14 -17.87 17.04
N GLN A 91 2.49 -17.65 15.89
CA GLN A 91 1.51 -18.62 15.39
C GLN A 91 2.23 -19.87 14.86
N VAL A 92 2.07 -20.99 15.57
CA VAL A 92 2.79 -22.26 15.28
C VAL A 92 2.45 -22.86 13.92
N HIS A 93 1.27 -22.53 13.37
CA HIS A 93 0.79 -23.07 12.08
C HIS A 93 0.87 -22.06 10.93
N GLN A 94 1.44 -20.86 11.14
CA GLN A 94 1.72 -19.92 10.06
C GLN A 94 3.20 -19.92 9.68
N ASN A 95 3.47 -19.48 8.45
CA ASN A 95 4.82 -19.20 8.01
C ASN A 95 5.30 -17.94 8.75
N ASN A 96 6.33 -18.07 9.60
CA ASN A 96 6.94 -16.96 10.32
C ASN A 96 8.35 -16.73 9.74
N PRO A 97 8.47 -16.10 8.57
CA PRO A 97 9.77 -15.83 7.98
C PRO A 97 10.62 -14.99 8.96
N PRO A 98 11.91 -15.31 9.11
CA PRO A 98 12.80 -14.47 9.92
C PRO A 98 12.97 -13.11 9.25
N TYR A 99 13.05 -12.07 10.07
CA TYR A 99 13.31 -10.70 9.63
C TYR A 99 14.37 -10.08 10.54
N THR A 100 15.15 -9.16 9.97
CA THR A 100 16.20 -8.38 10.63
C THR A 100 15.83 -6.91 10.68
N MET A 101 15.11 -6.43 9.66
CA MET A 101 14.68 -5.03 9.54
C MET A 101 13.15 -4.91 9.63
N PRO A 102 12.61 -3.80 10.14
CA PRO A 102 11.16 -3.57 10.16
C PRO A 102 10.51 -3.66 8.78
N GLU A 103 11.23 -3.25 7.72
CA GLU A 103 10.77 -3.33 6.33
C GLU A 103 10.50 -4.76 5.87
N GLU A 104 11.26 -5.75 6.33
CA GLU A 104 11.06 -7.16 5.98
C GLU A 104 9.89 -7.80 6.74
N TYR A 105 9.45 -7.17 7.83
CA TYR A 105 8.29 -7.61 8.59
C TYR A 105 6.96 -7.16 7.96
N TYR A 106 6.95 -5.94 7.41
CA TYR A 106 5.77 -5.29 6.84
C TYR A 106 5.57 -5.64 5.37
#